data_AF-W7TV11-F1
#
_entry.id   AF-W7TV11-F1
#
_cell.length_a   1.000
_cell.length_b   1.000
_cell.length_c   1.000
_cell.angle_alpha   90.00
_cell.angle_beta   90.00
_cell.angle_gamma   90.00
#
_symmetry.space_group_name_H-M   'P 1'
#
loop_
_entity.id
_entity.type
_entity.pdbx_description
1 polymer ?
#
loop_
_entity_poly.entity_id
_entity_poly.type
_entity_poly.pdbx_seq_one_letter_code
_entity_poly.pdbx_strand_id
1 'polypeptide(L)'
;MDLVGIALLIWGSYVPGIHYAFVCFPRWQSLYQTLTFLLLLLGLGGAAFTDTHCPRQSLFRTLTFAFLVGFGLVPSLHWCLLVPAHIRSIFLDNLLGMFLAYGVGFFFWSSRFPERLFESKKGAAFSFDLLFSSHQLWHLCIFFAVYTWLEGILEFHHALHDLGCVVLRADGD
;
A
#
# COMPACT_ATOMS: atom_id res chain seq x y z
N MET A 1 7.75 1.27 -17.57
CA MET A 1 7.65 2.54 -16.83
C MET A 1 6.73 2.36 -15.62
N ASP A 2 6.89 1.26 -14.87
CA ASP A 2 5.88 0.86 -13.87
C ASP A 2 6.38 1.13 -12.44
N LEU A 3 7.70 1.10 -12.24
CA LEU A 3 8.33 1.27 -10.93
C LEU A 3 8.15 2.67 -10.33
N VAL A 4 8.27 3.71 -11.16
CA VAL A 4 8.09 5.10 -10.69
C VAL A 4 6.63 5.32 -10.30
N GLY A 5 5.68 4.77 -11.06
CA GLY A 5 4.25 4.81 -10.71
C GLY A 5 3.97 4.10 -9.38
N ILE A 6 4.51 2.90 -9.17
CA ILE A 6 4.40 2.16 -7.90
C ILE A 6 5.02 2.97 -6.74
N ALA A 7 6.21 3.54 -6.94
CA ALA A 7 6.87 4.35 -5.93
C ALA A 7 6.04 5.59 -5.55
N LEU A 8 5.55 6.33 -6.54
CA LEU A 8 4.68 7.49 -6.33
C LEU A 8 3.38 7.09 -5.63
N LEU A 9 2.80 5.94 -5.98
CA LEU A 9 1.60 5.44 -5.32
C LEU A 9 1.84 5.13 -3.84
N ILE A 10 2.94 4.42 -3.53
CA ILE A 10 3.31 4.08 -2.16
C ILE A 10 3.54 5.36 -1.35
N TRP A 11 4.30 6.30 -1.89
CA TRP A 11 4.59 7.57 -1.23
C TRP A 11 3.33 8.42 -1.05
N GLY A 12 2.50 8.53 -2.09
CA GLY A 12 1.22 9.21 -2.06
C GLY A 12 0.22 8.60 -1.09
N SER A 13 0.36 7.31 -0.77
CA SER A 13 -0.44 6.66 0.29
C SER A 13 0.11 6.98 1.68
N TYR A 14 1.44 6.99 1.85
CA TYR A 14 2.10 7.26 3.12
C TYR A 14 1.93 8.69 3.62
N VAL A 15 2.07 9.69 2.74
CA VAL A 15 2.04 11.10 3.12
C VAL A 15 0.74 11.47 3.86
N PRO A 16 -0.47 11.27 3.29
CA PRO A 16 -1.72 11.59 3.98
C PRO A 16 -1.97 10.66 5.17
N GLY A 17 -1.67 9.36 5.05
CA GLY A 17 -1.85 8.40 6.14
C GLY A 17 -1.09 8.77 7.40
N ILE A 18 0.21 9.04 7.28
CA ILE A 18 1.05 9.46 8.40
C ILE A 18 0.66 10.86 8.87
N HIS A 19 0.33 11.77 7.94
CA HIS A 19 -0.04 13.14 8.30
C HIS A 19 -1.26 13.17 9.20
N TYR A 20 -2.36 12.52 8.80
CA TYR A 20 -3.58 12.53 9.60
C TYR A 20 -3.46 11.67 10.85
N ALA A 21 -2.88 10.47 10.77
CA ALA A 21 -2.76 9.58 11.93
C ALA A 21 -1.94 10.20 13.06
N PHE A 22 -0.84 10.90 12.73
CA PHE A 22 0.09 11.46 13.71
C PHE A 22 0.04 12.98 13.84
N VAL A 23 -1.01 13.65 13.34
CA VAL A 23 -1.17 15.11 13.46
C VAL A 23 -1.10 15.61 14.91
N CYS A 24 -1.62 14.81 15.85
CA CYS A 24 -1.56 15.10 17.27
C CYS A 24 -0.24 14.65 17.93
N PHE A 25 0.70 14.08 17.16
CA PHE A 25 1.98 13.56 17.62
C PHE A 25 3.12 14.00 16.68
N PRO A 26 3.48 15.29 16.66
CA PRO A 26 4.33 15.88 15.62
C PRO A 26 5.73 15.26 15.53
N ARG A 27 6.28 14.77 16.65
CA ARG A 27 7.58 14.06 16.68
C ARG A 27 7.52 12.77 15.86
N TRP A 28 6.48 11.96 16.08
CA TRP A 28 6.28 10.69 15.39
C TRP A 28 5.92 10.89 13.92
N GLN A 29 5.10 11.89 13.63
CA GLN A 29 4.75 12.28 12.27
C GLN A 29 5.99 12.58 11.42
N SER A 30 6.85 13.48 11.91
CA SER A 30 8.08 13.86 11.19
C SER A 30 9.03 12.69 11.02
N LEU A 31 9.18 11.85 12.06
CA LEU A 31 10.02 10.66 12.00
C LEU A 31 9.57 9.69 10.91
N TYR A 32 8.29 9.32 10.88
CA TYR A 32 7.77 8.36 9.91
C TYR A 32 7.73 8.91 8.49
N GLN A 33 7.39 10.19 8.29
CA GLN A 33 7.46 10.81 6.97
C GLN A 33 8.90 10.83 6.42
N THR A 34 9.87 11.18 7.26
CA THR A 34 11.29 11.18 6.87
C THR A 34 11.77 9.76 6.57
N LEU A 35 11.43 8.79 7.43
CA LEU A 35 11.85 7.40 7.26
C LEU A 35 11.25 6.77 6.00
N THR A 36 9.96 6.93 5.76
CA THR A 36 9.30 6.41 4.54
C THR A 36 9.83 7.07 3.27
N PHE A 37 10.13 8.36 3.30
CA PHE A 37 10.78 9.06 2.19
C PHE A 37 12.18 8.51 1.91
N LEU A 38 13.01 8.29 2.94
CA LEU A 38 14.34 7.69 2.78
C LEU A 38 14.26 6.26 2.23
N LEU A 39 13.36 5.44 2.77
CA LEU A 39 13.15 4.07 2.28
C LEU A 39 12.69 4.06 0.81
N LEU A 40 11.84 5.00 0.40
CA LEU A 40 11.43 5.17 -0.99
C LEU A 40 12.61 5.51 -1.90
N LEU A 41 13.45 6.47 -1.51
CA LEU A 41 14.65 6.85 -2.27
C LEU A 41 15.64 5.69 -2.40
N LEU A 42 15.85 4.93 -1.32
CA LEU A 42 16.69 3.73 -1.35
C LEU A 42 16.10 2.66 -2.28
N GLY A 43 14.78 2.45 -2.25
CA GLY A 43 14.10 1.50 -3.12
C GLY A 43 14.17 1.87 -4.60
N LEU A 44 13.92 3.15 -4.92
CA LEU A 44 14.04 3.68 -6.27
C LEU A 44 15.48 3.65 -6.79
N GLY A 45 16.44 4.08 -5.97
CA GLY A 45 17.86 4.02 -6.30
C GLY A 45 18.31 2.59 -6.57
N GLY A 46 17.98 1.66 -5.67
CA GLY A 46 18.27 0.23 -5.85
C GLY A 46 17.66 -0.33 -7.13
N ALA A 47 16.41 0.02 -7.43
CA ALA A 47 15.73 -0.46 -8.64
C ALA A 47 16.24 0.19 -9.94
N ALA A 48 16.87 1.37 -9.88
CA ALA A 48 17.48 2.01 -11.04
C ALA A 48 18.77 1.31 -11.49
N PHE A 49 19.49 0.67 -10.56
CA PHE A 49 20.77 -0.01 -10.83
C PHE A 49 20.64 -1.52 -11.07
N THR A 50 19.41 -2.05 -11.12
CA THR A 50 19.15 -3.48 -11.36
C THR A 50 18.86 -3.78 -12.83
N ASP A 51 19.52 -4.80 -13.36
CA ASP A 51 19.22 -5.41 -14.65
C ASP A 51 17.91 -6.21 -14.58
N THR A 52 16.99 -5.85 -15.46
CA THR A 52 15.68 -6.50 -15.59
C THR A 52 15.75 -7.92 -16.14
N HIS A 53 16.81 -8.26 -16.87
CA HIS A 53 17.01 -9.60 -17.44
C HIS A 53 17.59 -10.60 -16.43
N CYS A 54 18.11 -10.13 -15.30
CA CYS A 54 18.62 -10.98 -14.24
C CYS A 54 17.50 -11.37 -13.25
N PRO A 55 17.11 -12.66 -13.13
CA PRO A 55 16.02 -13.08 -12.25
C PRO A 55 16.23 -12.71 -10.78
N ARG A 56 17.48 -12.79 -10.30
CA ARG A 56 17.84 -12.45 -8.92
C ARG A 56 17.62 -10.96 -8.61
N GLN A 57 17.95 -10.09 -9.56
CA GLN A 57 17.78 -8.65 -9.40
C GLN A 57 16.31 -8.23 -9.57
N SER A 58 15.56 -8.92 -10.42
CA SER A 58 14.10 -8.78 -10.50
C SER A 58 13.39 -9.14 -9.19
N LEU A 59 13.81 -10.25 -8.55
CA LEU A 59 13.31 -10.64 -7.23
C LEU A 59 13.66 -9.59 -6.16
N PHE A 60 14.90 -9.09 -6.16
CA PHE A 60 15.34 -8.04 -5.23
C PHE A 60 14.46 -6.78 -5.31
N ARG A 61 14.13 -6.31 -6.52
CA ARG A 61 13.21 -5.17 -6.71
C ARG A 61 11.84 -5.46 -6.12
N THR A 62 11.28 -6.62 -6.44
CA THR A 62 9.95 -7.03 -5.97
C THR A 62 9.90 -7.06 -4.45
N LEU A 63 10.90 -7.67 -3.81
CA LEU A 63 11.01 -7.74 -2.35
C LEU A 63 11.21 -6.36 -1.72
N THR A 64 11.96 -5.48 -2.37
CA THR A 64 12.18 -4.10 -1.89
C THR A 64 10.88 -3.31 -1.85
N PHE A 65 10.10 -3.34 -2.93
CA PHE A 65 8.79 -2.66 -2.96
C PHE A 65 7.77 -3.32 -2.04
N ALA A 66 7.77 -4.66 -1.94
CA ALA A 66 6.91 -5.37 -0.99
C ALA A 66 7.24 -5.01 0.46
N PHE A 67 8.53 -4.89 0.81
CA PHE A 67 8.96 -4.40 2.10
C PHE A 67 8.51 -2.95 2.32
N LEU A 68 8.63 -2.09 1.30
CA LEU A 68 8.22 -0.69 1.40
C LEU A 68 6.71 -0.56 1.65
N VAL A 69 5.87 -1.41 1.04
CA VAL A 69 4.43 -1.48 1.33
C VAL A 69 4.19 -2.04 2.73
N GLY A 70 4.83 -3.15 3.09
CA GLY A 70 4.68 -3.81 4.38
C GLY A 70 5.15 -2.98 5.57
N PHE A 71 6.11 -2.07 5.36
CA PHE A 71 6.57 -1.13 6.38
C PHE A 71 5.42 -0.30 6.97
N GLY A 72 4.33 -0.10 6.23
CA GLY A 72 3.18 0.69 6.67
C GLY A 72 2.40 0.05 7.81
N LEU A 73 2.62 -1.23 8.06
CA LEU A 73 2.13 -1.89 9.27
C LEU A 73 2.79 -1.34 10.53
N VAL A 74 4.07 -0.92 10.48
CA VAL A 74 4.79 -0.38 11.64
C VAL A 74 4.17 0.91 12.19
N PRO A 75 4.00 2.00 11.40
CA PRO A 75 3.34 3.19 11.88
C PRO A 75 1.86 2.94 12.21
N SER A 76 1.17 2.03 11.51
CA SER A 76 -0.23 1.70 11.82
C SER A 76 -0.37 1.02 13.19
N LEU A 77 0.50 0.06 13.48
CA LEU A 77 0.55 -0.61 14.79
C LEU A 77 0.94 0.38 15.89
N HIS A 78 1.95 1.22 15.66
CA HIS A 78 2.33 2.24 16.63
C HIS A 78 1.17 3.20 16.91
N TRP A 79 0.47 3.68 15.88
CA TRP A 79 -0.70 4.52 16.07
C TRP A 79 -1.78 3.83 16.92
N CYS A 80 -2.06 2.55 16.69
CA CYS A 80 -3.02 1.77 17.47
C CYS A 80 -2.65 1.60 18.97
N LEU A 81 -1.38 1.81 19.32
CA LEU A 81 -0.90 1.82 20.71
C LEU A 81 -1.04 3.19 21.35
N LEU A 82 -1.09 4.26 20.55
CA LEU A 82 -1.22 5.64 21.02
C LEU A 82 -2.67 6.09 21.19
N VAL A 83 -3.61 5.51 20.42
CA VAL A 83 -5.01 5.95 20.42
C VAL A 83 -5.97 4.99 21.16
N PRO A 84 -7.07 5.52 21.74
CA PRO A 84 -8.09 4.72 22.40
C PRO A 84 -8.73 3.67 21.49
N ALA A 85 -9.13 2.54 22.10
CA ALA A 85 -9.64 1.39 21.37
C ALA A 85 -10.86 1.66 20.48
N HIS A 86 -11.74 2.56 20.92
CA HIS A 86 -13.00 2.89 20.24
C HIS A 86 -12.82 3.72 18.95
N ILE A 87 -11.65 4.35 18.76
CA ILE A 87 -11.34 5.19 17.58
C ILE A 87 -10.61 4.38 16.50
N ARG A 88 -10.00 3.24 16.88
CA ARG A 88 -9.13 2.46 15.99
C ARG A 88 -9.84 1.91 14.75
N SER A 89 -11.11 1.52 14.86
CA SER A 89 -11.87 0.91 13.77
C SER A 89 -12.02 1.85 12.56
N ILE A 90 -12.18 3.16 12.81
CA ILE A 90 -12.33 4.20 11.77
C ILE A 90 -11.16 4.14 10.77
N PHE A 91 -9.96 3.87 11.27
CA PHE A 91 -8.75 3.79 10.45
C PHE A 91 -8.43 2.35 10.00
N LEU A 92 -8.61 1.36 10.88
CA LEU A 92 -8.17 -0.01 10.64
C LEU A 92 -8.97 -0.76 9.58
N ASP A 93 -10.28 -0.51 9.46
CA ASP A 93 -11.13 -1.27 8.53
C ASP A 93 -10.75 -0.97 7.07
N ASN A 94 -10.58 0.32 6.75
CA ASN A 94 -10.13 0.76 5.43
C ASN A 94 -8.66 0.38 5.15
N LEU A 95 -7.78 0.46 6.16
CA LEU A 95 -6.39 0.00 6.05
C LEU A 95 -6.32 -1.50 5.72
N LEU A 96 -7.11 -2.33 6.41
CA LEU A 96 -7.17 -3.76 6.16
C LEU A 96 -7.73 -4.07 4.78
N GLY A 97 -8.79 -3.36 4.35
CA GLY A 97 -9.33 -3.44 2.99
C GLY A 97 -8.27 -3.17 1.92
N MET A 98 -7.48 -2.12 2.10
CA MET A 98 -6.36 -1.78 1.20
C MET A 98 -5.32 -2.91 1.15
N PHE A 99 -4.85 -3.42 2.29
CA PHE A 99 -3.84 -4.49 2.33
C PHE A 99 -4.37 -5.82 1.76
N LEU A 100 -5.66 -6.14 1.97
CA LEU A 100 -6.30 -7.31 1.37
C LEU A 100 -6.33 -7.18 -0.15
N ALA A 101 -6.72 -6.03 -0.69
CA ALA A 101 -6.74 -5.77 -2.12
C ALA A 101 -5.32 -5.85 -2.73
N TYR A 102 -4.29 -5.32 -2.05
CA TYR A 102 -2.90 -5.49 -2.45
C TYR A 102 -2.46 -6.95 -2.44
N GLY A 103 -2.82 -7.72 -1.42
CA GLY A 103 -2.50 -9.15 -1.34
C GLY A 103 -3.17 -9.97 -2.46
N VAL A 104 -4.45 -9.72 -2.73
CA VAL A 104 -5.20 -10.37 -3.81
C VAL A 104 -4.63 -9.99 -5.18
N GLY A 105 -4.31 -8.72 -5.39
CA GLY A 105 -3.59 -8.29 -6.60
C GLY A 105 -2.30 -9.08 -6.74
N PHE A 106 -1.47 -9.10 -5.70
CA PHE A 106 -0.13 -9.72 -5.74
C PHE A 106 -0.22 -11.22 -6.04
N PHE A 107 -1.26 -11.87 -5.54
CA PHE A 107 -1.59 -13.23 -5.91
C PHE A 107 -1.85 -13.39 -7.41
N PHE A 108 -2.68 -12.54 -8.04
CA PHE A 108 -2.91 -12.62 -9.49
C PHE A 108 -1.63 -12.38 -10.29
N TRP A 109 -0.86 -11.35 -9.93
CA TRP A 109 0.41 -11.01 -10.60
C TRP A 109 1.44 -12.14 -10.50
N SER A 110 1.61 -12.75 -9.32
CA SER A 110 2.61 -13.80 -9.08
C SER A 110 2.20 -15.17 -9.62
N SER A 111 0.91 -15.52 -9.53
CA SER A 111 0.39 -16.82 -9.98
C SER A 111 0.21 -16.91 -11.49
N ARG A 112 0.14 -15.76 -12.20
CA ARG A 112 -0.27 -15.66 -13.60
C ARG A 112 -1.64 -16.28 -13.85
N PHE A 113 -2.53 -16.19 -12.86
CA PHE A 113 -3.92 -16.63 -13.02
C PHE A 113 -4.75 -15.52 -13.68
N PRO A 114 -5.65 -15.83 -14.63
CA PRO A 114 -6.03 -17.16 -15.14
C PRO A 114 -5.19 -17.66 -16.32
N GLU A 115 -4.27 -16.86 -16.88
CA GLU A 115 -3.58 -17.20 -18.15
C GLU A 115 -2.84 -18.54 -18.11
N ARG A 116 -2.27 -18.89 -16.96
CA ARG A 116 -1.62 -20.19 -16.70
C ARG A 116 -2.54 -21.40 -16.87
N LEU A 117 -3.85 -21.26 -16.67
CA LEU A 117 -4.82 -22.34 -16.87
C LEU A 117 -5.19 -22.55 -18.34
N PHE A 118 -5.00 -21.54 -19.18
CA PHE A 118 -5.43 -21.55 -20.59
C PHE A 118 -4.27 -21.69 -21.58
N GLU A 119 -3.02 -21.61 -21.14
CA GLU A 119 -1.83 -21.96 -21.93
C GLU A 119 -1.90 -23.40 -22.52
N SER A 120 -2.65 -24.31 -21.89
CA SER A 120 -2.90 -25.67 -22.41
C SER A 120 -4.03 -25.76 -23.45
N LYS A 121 -4.82 -24.71 -23.69
CA LYS A 121 -5.98 -24.68 -24.61
C LYS A 121 -5.74 -23.74 -25.79
N LYS A 122 -4.63 -23.94 -26.52
CA LYS A 122 -4.21 -23.15 -27.71
C LYS A 122 -5.17 -23.17 -28.92
N GLY A 123 -6.42 -23.63 -28.77
CA GLY A 123 -7.42 -23.71 -29.84
C GLY A 123 -8.74 -22.97 -29.56
N ALA A 124 -8.89 -22.31 -28.41
CA ALA A 124 -10.08 -21.50 -28.14
C ALA A 124 -9.91 -20.09 -28.71
N ALA A 125 -10.90 -19.59 -29.45
CA ALA A 125 -10.94 -18.27 -30.10
C ALA A 125 -10.91 -17.06 -29.12
N PHE A 126 -10.61 -17.27 -27.85
CA PHE A 126 -10.59 -16.27 -26.79
C PHE A 126 -9.17 -16.11 -26.25
N SER A 127 -8.46 -15.11 -26.76
CA SER A 127 -7.17 -14.70 -26.18
C SER A 127 -7.43 -13.80 -24.98
N PHE A 128 -7.02 -14.25 -23.79
CA PHE A 128 -6.95 -13.43 -22.57
C PHE A 128 -5.95 -12.26 -22.68
N ASP A 129 -5.23 -12.17 -23.81
CA ASP A 129 -4.36 -11.03 -24.15
C ASP A 129 -5.13 -9.71 -24.28
N LEU A 130 -6.45 -9.74 -24.56
CA LEU A 130 -7.27 -8.53 -24.74
C LEU A 130 -8.11 -8.17 -23.50
N LEU A 131 -8.60 -9.16 -22.74
CA LEU A 131 -9.47 -8.99 -21.56
C LEU A 131 -9.11 -10.02 -20.48
N PHE A 132 -8.99 -9.56 -19.22
CA PHE A 132 -8.73 -10.37 -18.00
C PHE A 132 -7.33 -11.00 -17.89
N SER A 133 -6.29 -10.34 -18.41
CA SER A 133 -4.91 -10.77 -18.12
C SER A 133 -4.60 -10.64 -16.63
N SER A 134 -3.67 -11.46 -16.11
CA SER A 134 -3.24 -11.37 -14.71
C SER A 134 -2.76 -9.96 -14.33
N HIS A 135 -2.13 -9.27 -15.29
CA HIS A 135 -1.69 -7.89 -15.14
C HIS A 135 -2.85 -6.88 -15.10
N GLN A 136 -3.90 -7.07 -15.90
CA GLN A 136 -5.11 -6.24 -15.82
C GLN A 136 -5.83 -6.44 -14.48
N LEU A 137 -5.95 -7.69 -14.01
CA LEU A 137 -6.53 -8.01 -12.69
C LEU A 137 -5.71 -7.40 -11.55
N TRP A 138 -4.38 -7.43 -11.64
CA TRP A 138 -3.49 -6.71 -10.74
C TRP A 138 -3.85 -5.21 -10.68
N HIS A 139 -3.92 -4.54 -11.82
CA HIS A 139 -4.25 -3.11 -11.86
C HIS A 139 -5.64 -2.79 -11.30
N LEU A 140 -6.65 -3.64 -11.54
CA LEU A 140 -7.97 -3.49 -10.93
C LEU A 140 -7.93 -3.61 -9.41
N CYS A 141 -7.17 -4.57 -8.87
CA CYS A 141 -6.98 -4.72 -7.44
C CYS A 141 -6.24 -3.51 -6.84
N ILE A 142 -5.21 -3.00 -7.52
CA ILE A 142 -4.50 -1.78 -7.11
C ILE A 142 -5.45 -0.58 -7.09
N PHE A 143 -6.24 -0.38 -8.15
CA PHE A 143 -7.22 0.70 -8.21
C PHE A 143 -8.21 0.64 -7.04
N PHE A 144 -8.75 -0.55 -6.77
CA PHE A 144 -9.66 -0.74 -5.64
C PHE A 144 -8.98 -0.47 -4.29
N ALA A 145 -7.75 -0.95 -4.09
CA ALA A 145 -6.97 -0.68 -2.88
C ALA A 145 -6.81 0.83 -2.64
N VAL A 146 -6.45 1.58 -3.69
CA VAL A 146 -6.28 3.04 -3.61
C VAL A 146 -7.59 3.74 -3.34
N TYR A 147 -8.68 3.30 -3.97
CA TYR A 147 -10.02 3.83 -3.72
C TYR A 147 -10.44 3.63 -2.26
N THR A 148 -10.31 2.41 -1.73
CA THR A 148 -10.63 2.12 -0.33
C THR A 148 -9.76 2.90 0.65
N TRP A 149 -8.48 3.10 0.32
CA TRP A 149 -7.58 3.89 1.12
C TRP A 149 -7.96 5.37 1.14
N LEU A 150 -8.31 5.93 -0.02
CA LEU A 150 -8.71 7.32 -0.14
C LEU A 150 -10.00 7.61 0.64
N GLU A 151 -11.03 6.78 0.49
CA GLU A 151 -12.27 6.88 1.27
C GLU A 151 -11.99 6.84 2.77
N GLY A 152 -11.18 5.87 3.23
CA GLY A 152 -10.82 5.78 4.64
C GLY A 152 -10.04 6.96 5.20
N ILE A 153 -9.16 7.56 4.40
CA ILE A 153 -8.44 8.78 4.78
C ILE A 153 -9.40 9.97 4.90
N LEU A 154 -10.36 10.10 3.98
CA LEU A 154 -11.37 11.17 4.04
C LEU A 154 -12.28 11.02 5.25
N GLU A 155 -12.75 9.79 5.52
CA GLU A 155 -13.54 9.47 6.71
C GLU A 155 -12.76 9.79 7.99
N PHE A 156 -11.50 9.36 8.06
CA PHE A 156 -10.64 9.62 9.21
C PHE A 156 -10.36 11.12 9.39
N HIS A 157 -10.18 11.87 8.30
CA HIS A 157 -10.02 13.32 8.35
C HIS A 157 -11.24 14.02 8.95
N HIS A 158 -12.46 13.61 8.55
CA HIS A 158 -13.69 14.13 9.13
C HIS A 158 -13.82 13.78 10.62
N ALA A 159 -13.58 12.52 10.98
CA ALA A 159 -13.64 12.08 12.38
C ALA A 159 -12.64 12.83 13.26
N LEU A 160 -11.43 13.10 12.75
CA LEU A 160 -10.41 13.87 13.45
C LEU A 160 -10.85 15.31 13.74
N HIS A 161 -11.55 15.95 12.79
CA HIS A 161 -12.07 17.31 12.97
C HIS A 161 -13.09 17.36 14.12
N ASP A 162 -13.88 16.31 14.30
CA ASP A 162 -14.90 16.22 15.34
C ASP A 162 -14.33 15.81 16.71
N LEU A 163 -13.35 14.89 16.74
CA LEU A 163 -12.72 14.37 17.97
C LEU A 163 -11.73 15.36 18.59
N GLY A 164 -10.95 16.06 17.77
CA GLY A 164 -9.87 16.95 18.19
C GLY A 164 -8.68 16.22 18.85
N CYS A 165 -7.54 16.92 18.94
CA CYS A 165 -6.30 16.33 19.47
C CYS A 165 -6.30 16.08 20.99
N VAL A 166 -7.23 16.67 21.74
CA VAL A 166 -7.32 16.49 23.19
C VAL A 166 -7.82 15.08 23.50
N VAL A 167 -8.89 14.64 22.83
CA VAL A 167 -9.48 13.31 23.02
C VAL A 167 -8.50 12.20 22.60
N LEU A 168 -7.73 12.43 21.53
CA LEU A 168 -6.73 11.47 21.05
C LEU A 168 -5.53 11.30 21.99
N ARG A 169 -5.25 12.27 22.87
CA ARG A 169 -4.13 12.20 23.83
C ARG A 169 -4.56 11.82 25.25
N ALA A 170 -5.86 11.86 25.57
CA ALA A 170 -6.35 11.89 26.95
C ALA A 170 -6.10 10.62 27.78
N ASP A 171 -5.80 9.46 27.19
CA ASP A 171 -5.56 8.19 27.90
C ASP A 171 -4.16 7.60 27.67
N GLY A 172 -3.24 8.40 27.11
CA GLY A 172 -1.84 8.00 26.89
C GLY A 172 -0.87 8.36 28.03
N ASP A 173 -1.36 9.03 29.07
CA ASP A 173 -0.65 9.44 30.29
C ASP A 173 -1.08 8.60 31.51
#